data_AF-A0A967FCZ0-F1
#
_entry.id   AF-A0A967FCZ0-F1
#
_cell.length_a   1.000
_cell.length_b   1.000
_cell.length_c   1.000
_cell.angle_alpha   90.00
_cell.angle_beta   90.00
_cell.angle_gamma   90.00
#
_symmetry.space_group_name_H-M   'P 1'
#
loop_
_entity.id
_entity.type
_entity.pdbx_description
1 polymer ?
#
loop_
_entity_poly.entity_id
_entity_poly.type
_entity_poly.pdbx_seq_one_letter_code
_entity_poly.pdbx_strand_id
1 'polypeptide(L)'
;MINHVLLEIPPTYKAGTLTLQLNRQIEIKVSAEEAQRKANNYVHMEISTQMHAEAPLLVVGDAVWWRVPVHLTFPSYGDVGQVGFVYVDPVTSNIDSS
;
A
#
# COMPACT_ATOMS: atom_id res chain seq x y z
N MET A 1 11.20 -6.12 7.48
CA MET A 1 12.07 -6.04 6.27
C MET A 1 11.20 -5.83 5.05
N ILE A 2 11.63 -4.99 4.11
CA ILE A 2 10.93 -4.76 2.84
C ILE A 2 11.40 -5.84 1.87
N ASN A 3 10.53 -6.80 1.54
CA ASN A 3 10.94 -7.93 0.70
C ASN A 3 10.70 -7.68 -0.79
N HIS A 4 9.89 -6.68 -1.15
CA HIS A 4 9.51 -6.39 -2.53
C HIS A 4 9.08 -4.93 -2.69
N VAL A 5 9.40 -4.38 -3.87
CA VAL A 5 9.04 -3.03 -4.31
C VAL A 5 8.29 -3.17 -5.63
N LEU A 6 7.12 -2.53 -5.74
CA LEU A 6 6.35 -2.47 -6.96
C LEU A 6 6.72 -1.20 -7.73
N LEU A 7 7.16 -1.37 -8.97
CA LEU A 7 7.30 -0.25 -9.90
C LEU A 7 5.96 -0.07 -10.60
N GLU A 8 5.32 1.08 -10.43
CA GLU A 8 4.12 1.40 -11.20
C GLU A 8 4.53 1.89 -12.58
N ILE A 9 4.06 1.18 -13.60
CA ILE A 9 4.35 1.45 -15.01
C ILE A 9 3.00 1.69 -15.68
N PRO A 10 2.77 2.83 -16.37
CA PRO A 10 1.45 3.17 -16.93
C PRO A 10 0.95 2.11 -17.93
N PRO A 11 -0.38 1.94 -18.08
CA PRO A 11 -0.97 0.79 -18.80
C PRO A 11 -0.75 0.77 -20.33
N THR A 12 -0.08 1.77 -20.92
CA THR A 12 0.00 1.99 -22.37
C THR A 12 1.14 1.26 -23.09
N TYR A 13 1.74 0.22 -22.51
CA TYR A 13 2.75 -0.57 -23.22
C TYR A 13 2.10 -1.55 -24.19
N LYS A 14 2.22 -1.28 -25.49
CA LYS A 14 2.00 -2.28 -26.55
C LYS A 14 3.33 -3.02 -26.74
N ALA A 15 3.35 -4.32 -26.43
CA ALA A 15 4.46 -5.28 -26.50
C ALA A 15 5.83 -4.76 -27.03
N GLY A 16 6.91 -4.98 -26.26
CA GLY A 16 8.28 -4.59 -26.64
C GLY A 16 9.29 -4.81 -25.51
N THR A 17 10.49 -4.22 -25.66
CA THR A 17 11.54 -4.28 -24.63
C THR A 17 11.38 -3.12 -23.64
N LEU A 18 11.27 -3.45 -22.36
CA LEU A 18 11.32 -2.49 -21.26
C LEU A 18 12.72 -2.54 -20.63
N THR A 19 13.46 -1.44 -20.72
CA THR A 19 14.74 -1.27 -20.00
C THR A 19 14.52 -0.38 -18.79
N LEU A 20 14.82 -0.91 -17.60
CA LEU A 20 14.71 -0.18 -16.32
C LEU A 20 16.11 0.07 -15.78
N GLN A 21 16.44 1.35 -15.54
CA GLN A 21 17.64 1.75 -14.80
C GLN A 21 17.19 2.55 -13.59
N LEU A 22 17.24 1.94 -12.41
CA LEU A 22 16.90 2.62 -11.15
C LEU A 22 18.17 3.18 -10.49
N ASN A 23 18.32 4.51 -10.52
CA ASN A 23 19.28 5.24 -9.69
C ASN A 23 18.50 6.21 -8.79
N ARG A 24 17.71 5.66 -7.86
CA ARG A 24 16.86 6.41 -6.93
C ARG A 24 17.22 6.03 -5.50
N GLN A 25 17.48 7.05 -4.67
CA GLN A 25 17.53 6.90 -3.23
C GLN A 25 16.18 7.32 -2.66
N ILE A 26 15.53 6.41 -1.94
CA ILE A 26 14.25 6.64 -1.29
C ILE A 26 14.49 6.61 0.20
N GLU A 27 14.13 7.69 0.89
CA GLU A 27 14.14 7.72 2.34
C GLU A 27 12.89 7.02 2.87
N ILE A 28 13.07 6.04 3.76
CA ILE A 28 11.98 5.30 4.39
C ILE A 28 12.14 5.48 5.90
N LYS A 29 11.31 6.35 6.47
CA LYS A 29 11.25 6.61 7.92
C LYS A 29 10.16 5.81 8.61
N VAL A 30 9.09 5.51 7.88
CA VAL A 30 7.96 4.70 8.32
C VAL A 30 8.17 3.29 7.80
N SER A 31 8.30 2.34 8.70
CA SER A 31 8.41 0.93 8.37
C SER A 31 7.09 0.36 7.81
N ALA A 32 7.18 -0.79 7.13
CA ALA A 32 6.01 -1.51 6.66
C ALA A 32 5.02 -1.84 7.80
N GLU A 33 5.51 -2.22 8.98
CA GLU A 33 4.67 -2.53 10.13
C GLU A 33 3.97 -1.28 10.68
N GLU A 34 4.68 -0.15 10.77
CA GLU A 34 4.08 1.11 11.18
C GLU A 34 3.02 1.60 10.18
N ALA A 35 3.27 1.45 8.88
CA ALA A 35 2.31 1.77 7.83
C ALA A 35 1.07 0.87 7.91
N GLN A 36 1.24 -0.44 8.09
CA GLN A 36 0.13 -1.37 8.29
C GLN A 36 -0.71 -0.99 9.50
N ARG A 37 -0.06 -0.74 10.65
CA ARG A 37 -0.74 -0.34 11.89
C ARG A 37 -1.51 0.98 11.72
N LYS A 38 -0.91 1.95 11.02
CA LYS A 38 -1.54 3.24 10.73
C LYS A 38 -2.78 3.08 9.86
N ALA A 39 -2.68 2.31 8.78
CA ALA A 39 -3.81 2.02 7.91
C ALA A 39 -4.90 1.21 8.63
N ASN A 40 -4.53 0.20 9.42
CA ASN A 40 -5.48 -0.61 10.19
C ASN A 40 -6.28 0.26 11.15
N ASN A 41 -5.61 1.15 11.88
CA ASN A 41 -6.27 2.09 12.79
C ASN A 41 -7.22 3.02 12.04
N TYR A 42 -6.80 3.58 10.90
CA TYR A 42 -7.64 4.48 10.11
C TYR A 42 -8.89 3.77 9.59
N VAL A 43 -8.73 2.62 8.96
CA VAL A 43 -9.84 1.85 8.40
C VAL A 43 -10.83 1.45 9.49
N HIS A 44 -10.34 0.96 10.63
CA HIS A 44 -11.19 0.55 11.74
C HIS A 44 -11.98 1.71 12.36
N MET A 45 -11.35 2.88 12.49
CA MET A 45 -11.94 4.06 13.16
C MET A 45 -12.83 4.89 12.24
N GLU A 46 -12.45 5.05 10.97
CA GLU A 46 -13.07 6.01 10.07
C GLU A 46 -13.95 5.37 8.99
N ILE A 47 -13.79 4.06 8.71
CA ILE A 47 -14.51 3.38 7.63
C ILE A 47 -15.43 2.29 8.17
N SER A 48 -14.88 1.25 8.78
CA SER A 48 -15.65 0.10 9.26
C SER A 48 -14.85 -0.76 10.22
N THR A 49 -15.51 -1.22 11.29
CA THR A 49 -14.94 -2.20 12.22
C THR A 49 -14.80 -3.60 11.62
N GLN A 50 -15.42 -3.84 10.46
CA GLN A 50 -15.37 -5.10 9.72
C GLN A 50 -14.21 -5.15 8.72
N MET A 51 -13.37 -4.12 8.68
CA MET A 51 -12.24 -4.07 7.76
C MET A 51 -10.91 -4.06 8.52
N HIS A 52 -9.88 -4.65 7.92
CA HIS A 52 -8.52 -4.66 8.46
C HIS A 52 -7.48 -4.46 7.35
N ALA A 53 -6.29 -4.05 7.75
CA ALA A 53 -5.19 -3.80 6.83
C ALA A 53 -4.22 -4.98 6.79
N GLU A 54 -3.81 -5.36 5.58
CA GLU A 54 -2.84 -6.41 5.29
C GLU A 54 -1.42 -5.85 5.10
N ALA A 55 -0.46 -6.74 4.91
CA ALA A 55 0.93 -6.36 4.74
C ALA A 55 1.13 -5.41 3.53
N PRO A 56 1.85 -4.29 3.69
CA PRO A 56 1.94 -3.28 2.66
C PRO A 56 3.05 -3.56 1.64
N LEU A 57 2.88 -2.97 0.47
CA LEU A 57 3.84 -2.94 -0.62
C LEU A 57 4.43 -1.54 -0.75
N LEU A 58 5.75 -1.44 -0.89
CA LEU A 58 6.35 -0.16 -1.27
C LEU A 58 6.14 0.01 -2.78
N VAL A 59 5.36 1.01 -3.16
CA VAL A 59 5.08 1.36 -4.56
C VAL A 59 5.91 2.58 -4.94
N VAL A 60 6.63 2.49 -6.05
CA VAL A 60 7.45 3.55 -6.62
C VAL A 60 6.91 3.91 -7.99
N GLY A 61 6.19 5.03 -8.05
CA GLY A 61 5.68 5.64 -9.29
C GLY A 61 6.05 7.13 -9.33
N ASP A 62 5.10 7.99 -9.72
CA ASP A 62 5.25 9.45 -9.66
C ASP A 62 5.49 9.93 -8.21
N ALA A 63 4.88 9.23 -7.25
CA ALA A 63 5.14 9.33 -5.83
C ALA A 63 5.48 7.96 -5.25
N VAL A 64 6.07 7.96 -4.05
CA VAL A 64 6.41 6.72 -3.32
C VAL A 64 5.42 6.55 -2.18
N TRP A 65 4.79 5.39 -2.11
CA TRP A 65 3.78 5.08 -1.11
C TRP A 65 3.95 3.69 -0.52
N TRP A 66 3.61 3.54 0.75
CA TRP A 66 3.15 2.27 1.26
C TRP A 66 1.71 2.05 0.79
N ARG A 67 1.52 1.14 -0.16
CA ARG A 67 0.19 0.69 -0.57
C ARG A 67 -0.23 -0.47 0.32
N VAL A 68 -1.14 -0.20 1.24
CA VAL A 68 -1.63 -1.15 2.23
C VAL A 68 -2.96 -1.75 1.76
N PRO A 69 -3.05 -3.05 1.46
CA PRO A 69 -4.33 -3.66 1.08
C PRO A 69 -5.31 -3.64 2.25
N VAL A 70 -6.59 -3.39 1.96
CA VAL A 70 -7.67 -3.44 2.95
C VAL A 70 -8.59 -4.60 2.62
N HIS A 71 -8.82 -5.45 3.61
CA HIS A 71 -9.69 -6.60 3.51
C HIS A 71 -10.99 -6.35 4.28
N LEU A 72 -12.08 -6.91 3.77
CA LEU A 72 -13.37 -6.94 4.44
C LEU A 72 -13.53 -8.31 5.10
N THR A 73 -14.09 -8.31 6.31
CA THR A 73 -14.35 -9.51 7.09
C THR A 73 -15.79 -9.51 7.58
N PHE A 74 -16.41 -10.69 7.62
CA PHE A 74 -17.72 -10.88 8.24
C PHE A 74 -17.64 -11.95 9.33
N PRO A 75 -18.33 -11.79 10.46
CA PRO A 75 -18.31 -12.80 11.53
C PRO A 75 -18.68 -14.21 11.06
N SER A 76 -19.57 -14.34 10.07
CA SER A 76 -20.04 -15.62 9.56
C SER A 76 -19.18 -16.22 8.43
N TYR A 77 -18.31 -15.42 7.79
CA TYR A 77 -17.55 -15.82 6.60
C TYR A 77 -16.04 -15.68 6.76
N GLY A 78 -15.57 -15.04 7.83
CA GLY A 78 -14.17 -14.67 7.99
C GLY A 78 -13.78 -13.56 7.01
N ASP A 79 -12.54 -13.61 6.54
CA ASP A 79 -12.04 -12.72 5.50
C ASP A 79 -12.68 -13.03 4.15
N VAL A 80 -13.38 -12.05 3.58
CA VAL A 80 -14.04 -12.15 2.27
C VAL A 80 -13.21 -11.55 1.14
N GLY A 81 -12.06 -10.98 1.47
CA GLY A 81 -11.03 -10.54 0.52
C GLY A 81 -10.84 -9.03 0.47
N GLN A 82 -9.92 -8.66 -0.42
CA GLN A 82 -9.48 -7.29 -0.60
C GLN A 82 -10.57 -6.41 -1.23
N VAL A 83 -10.86 -5.29 -0.59
CA VAL A 83 -11.85 -4.29 -1.05
C VAL A 83 -11.25 -2.96 -1.46
N GLY A 84 -9.96 -2.75 -1.19
CA GLY A 84 -9.28 -1.52 -1.58
C GLY A 84 -7.84 -1.43 -1.08
N PHE A 85 -7.33 -0.20 -1.07
CA PHE A 85 -6.01 0.13 -0.56
C PHE A 85 -6.07 1.41 0.27
N VAL A 86 -5.18 1.52 1.25
CA VAL A 86 -4.82 2.78 1.90
C VAL A 86 -3.38 3.10 1.51
N TYR A 87 -3.11 4.35 1.17
CA TYR A 87 -1.78 4.81 0.83
C TYR A 87 -1.20 5.58 2.02
N VAL A 88 -0.02 5.17 2.48
CA VAL A 88 0.68 5.80 3.61
C VAL A 88 2.03 6.33 3.13
N ASP A 89 2.31 7.59 3.43
CA ASP A 89 3.58 8.23 3.09
C ASP A 89 4.74 7.55 3.86
N PRO A 90 5.79 7.06 3.18
CA PRO A 90 6.92 6.35 3.81
C PRO A 90 7.84 7.26 4.65
N VAL A 91 7.66 8.58 4.59
CA VAL A 91 8.44 9.59 5.32
C VAL A 91 7.61 10.22 6.44
N THR A 92 6.34 10.57 6.17
CA THR A 92 5.51 11.36 7.10
C THR A 92 4.45 10.56 7.86
N SER A 93 4.14 9.33 7.42
CA SER A 93 2.99 8.51 7.89
C SER A 93 1.60 9.09 7.60
N ASN A 94 1.53 10.16 6.80
CA ASN A 94 0.25 10.70 6.36
C ASN A 94 -0.47 9.68 5.48
N ILE A 95 -1.80 9.66 5.63
CA ILE A 95 -2.67 8.86 4.78
C ILE A 95 -3.10 9.74 3.63
N ASP A 96 -3.00 9.22 2.41
CA ASP A 96 -3.69 9.79 1.27
C ASP A 96 -5.11 9.22 1.22
N SER A 97 -6.10 10.10 1.38
CA SER A 97 -7.53 9.78 1.34
C SER A 97 -8.24 10.47 0.16
N SER A 98 -7.48 10.95 -0.83
CA SER A 98 -8.02 11.66 -1.99
C SER A 98 -8.59 10.75 -3.07
#